data_AF-A0A183UXD9-F1
#
_entry.id   AF-A0A183UXD9-F1
#
_cell.length_a   1.000
_cell.length_b   1.000
_cell.length_c   1.000
_cell.angle_alpha   90.00
_cell.angle_beta   90.00
_cell.angle_gamma   90.00
#
_symmetry.space_group_name_H-M   'P 1'
#
loop_
_entity.id
_entity.type
_entity.pdbx_description
1 polymer ?
#
loop_
_entity_poly.entity_id
_entity_poly.type
_entity_poly.pdbx_seq_one_letter_code
_entity_poly.pdbx_strand_id
1 'polypeptide(L)'
;MSNLEYQTRVPSGEPTFEEAHVELANLLRLPDFPSTVPVILLANKQDLPEARSDVEVRQSVAQGIGKRPTHLLPCCAVTGDGLDQLFSEMHQLILLARCVISFF
;
A
#
# COMPACT_ATOMS: atom_id res chain seq x y z
N MET A 1 33.51 -31.56 16.55
CA MET A 1 33.77 -30.75 15.35
C MET A 1 32.43 -30.43 14.73
N SER A 2 32.20 -29.14 14.53
CA SER A 2 30.95 -28.45 14.28
C SER A 2 30.33 -28.76 12.92
N ASN A 3 29.21 -29.50 12.90
CA ASN A 3 28.30 -29.45 11.76
C ASN A 3 27.31 -28.31 11.99
N LEU A 4 27.86 -27.11 11.80
CA LEU A 4 27.13 -25.89 11.59
C LEU A 4 26.62 -25.90 10.15
N GLU A 5 25.70 -26.82 9.84
CA GLU A 5 24.81 -26.60 8.70
C GLU A 5 23.81 -25.54 9.16
N TYR A 6 24.30 -24.31 9.10
CA TYR A 6 23.53 -23.09 9.18
C TYR A 6 22.51 -23.19 8.06
N GLN A 7 21.35 -23.74 8.42
CA GLN A 7 20.16 -23.75 7.61
C GLN A 7 19.72 -22.30 7.51
N THR A 8 20.43 -21.53 6.67
CA THR A 8 19.94 -20.28 6.13
C THR A 8 18.69 -20.65 5.36
N ARG A 9 17.56 -20.53 6.05
CA ARG A 9 16.26 -20.33 5.41
C ARG A 9 16.49 -19.31 4.32
N VAL A 10 16.45 -19.74 3.06
CA VAL A 10 16.14 -18.85 1.96
C VAL A 10 14.68 -18.47 2.23
N PRO A 11 14.35 -17.26 2.72
CA PRO A 11 12.96 -16.89 2.86
C PRO A 11 12.43 -16.79 1.44
N SER A 12 11.29 -17.42 1.18
CA SER A 12 10.60 -17.37 -0.11
C SER A 12 10.13 -15.94 -0.41
N GLY A 13 11.05 -15.12 -0.91
CA GLY A 13 10.98 -14.04 -1.90
C GLY A 13 9.87 -12.99 -1.93
N GLU A 14 8.85 -13.01 -1.08
CA GLU A 14 7.77 -12.03 -1.10
C GLU A 14 7.75 -11.25 0.22
N PRO A 15 7.80 -9.90 0.18
CA PRO A 15 7.80 -9.07 1.38
C PRO A 15 6.50 -9.26 2.15
N THR A 16 6.61 -9.33 3.46
CA THR A 16 5.44 -9.45 4.35
C THR A 16 4.68 -8.12 4.42
N PHE A 17 3.41 -8.18 4.83
CA PHE A 17 2.60 -6.98 5.06
C PHE A 17 3.19 -6.05 6.13
N GLU A 18 3.93 -6.61 7.10
CA GLU A 18 4.63 -5.83 8.13
C GLU A 18 5.81 -5.07 7.53
N GLU A 19 6.61 -5.74 6.69
CA GLU A 19 7.70 -5.08 5.96
C GLU A 19 7.15 -3.99 5.03
N ALA A 20 6.07 -4.28 4.30
CA ALA A 20 5.40 -3.29 3.45
C ALA A 20 4.86 -2.09 4.24
N HIS A 21 4.31 -2.30 5.44
CA HIS A 21 3.90 -1.23 6.34
C HIS A 21 5.10 -0.35 6.73
N VAL A 22 6.21 -0.97 7.17
CA VAL A 22 7.41 -0.27 7.60
C VAL A 22 8.04 0.52 6.45
N GLU A 23 8.17 -0.09 5.28
CA GLU A 23 8.72 0.57 4.09
C GLU A 23 7.85 1.73 3.63
N LEU A 24 6.53 1.55 3.58
CA LEU A 24 5.60 2.63 3.22
C LEU A 24 5.69 3.79 4.22
N ALA A 25 5.67 3.50 5.53
CA ALA A 25 5.78 4.50 6.57
C ALA A 25 7.12 5.26 6.51
N ASN A 26 8.22 4.59 6.17
CA ASN A 26 9.53 5.22 5.98
C ASN A 26 9.57 6.09 4.72
N LEU A 27 9.04 5.61 3.59
CA LEU A 27 8.96 6.34 2.34
C LEU A 27 8.14 7.63 2.51
N LEU A 28 6.99 7.56 3.17
CA LEU A 28 6.12 8.71 3.41
C LEU A 28 6.65 9.72 4.44
N ARG A 29 7.79 9.46 5.08
CA ARG A 29 8.52 10.43 5.91
C ARG A 29 9.56 11.22 5.13
N LEU A 30 9.89 10.80 3.91
CA LEU A 30 10.85 11.52 3.06
C LEU A 30 10.27 12.89 2.67
N PRO A 31 11.12 13.93 2.55
CA PRO A 31 10.67 15.30 2.27
C PRO A 31 9.95 15.43 0.92
N ASP A 32 10.22 14.54 -0.03
CA ASP A 32 9.58 14.51 -1.36
C ASP A 32 8.09 14.13 -1.30
N PHE A 33 7.63 13.57 -0.18
CA PHE A 33 6.25 13.16 0.03
C PHE A 33 5.64 13.96 1.20
N PRO A 34 5.36 15.27 1.07
CA PRO A 34 4.71 16.04 2.13
C PRO A 34 3.31 15.50 2.41
N SER A 35 2.79 15.69 3.63
CA SER A 35 1.50 15.14 4.11
C SER A 35 0.26 15.52 3.27
N THR A 36 0.40 16.49 2.38
CA THR A 36 -0.63 16.91 1.42
C THR A 36 -0.71 16.02 0.18
N VAL A 37 0.30 15.19 -0.09
CA VAL A 37 0.29 14.26 -1.22
C VAL A 37 -0.64 13.08 -0.89
N PRO A 38 -1.71 12.86 -1.68
CA PRO A 38 -2.61 11.74 -1.49
C PRO A 38 -1.95 10.40 -1.86
N VAL A 39 -2.46 9.31 -1.30
CA VAL A 39 -1.94 7.96 -1.56
C VAL A 39 -3.09 7.06 -2.04
N ILE A 40 -2.92 6.40 -3.18
CA ILE A 40 -3.76 5.26 -3.57
C ILE A 40 -3.00 3.98 -3.23
N LEU A 41 -3.65 3.08 -2.51
CA LEU A 41 -3.16 1.74 -2.24
C LEU A 41 -3.85 0.76 -3.19
N LEU A 42 -3.09 0.10 -4.05
CA LEU A 42 -3.59 -0.95 -4.92
C LEU A 42 -3.42 -2.31 -4.24
N ALA A 43 -4.50 -2.89 -3.73
CA ALA A 43 -4.52 -4.26 -3.25
C ALA A 43 -4.57 -5.21 -4.45
N ASN A 44 -3.40 -5.45 -5.05
CA ASN A 44 -3.25 -6.30 -6.22
C ASN A 44 -3.34 -7.80 -5.86
N LYS A 45 -3.51 -8.65 -6.88
CA LYS A 45 -3.61 -10.12 -6.80
C LYS A 45 -4.88 -10.65 -6.11
N GLN A 46 -6.01 -9.92 -6.21
CA GLN A 46 -7.29 -10.32 -5.60
C GLN A 46 -7.94 -11.57 -6.22
N ASP A 47 -7.37 -12.09 -7.30
CA ASP A 47 -7.72 -13.37 -7.90
C ASP A 47 -7.23 -14.59 -7.09
N LEU A 48 -6.27 -14.41 -6.18
CA LEU A 48 -5.68 -15.50 -5.41
C LEU A 48 -6.48 -15.79 -4.14
N PRO A 49 -6.62 -17.07 -3.73
CA PRO A 49 -7.36 -17.43 -2.51
C PRO A 49 -6.67 -16.94 -1.23
N GLU A 50 -5.36 -16.68 -1.26
CA GLU A 50 -4.60 -16.10 -0.14
C GLU A 50 -4.63 -14.56 -0.12
N ALA A 51 -5.37 -13.93 -1.05
CA ALA A 51 -5.52 -12.48 -1.08
C ALA A 51 -6.14 -11.95 0.21
N ARG A 52 -5.58 -10.84 0.70
CA ARG A 52 -6.09 -10.17 1.89
C ARG A 52 -7.33 -9.36 1.55
N SER A 53 -8.28 -9.40 2.48
CA SER A 53 -9.47 -8.56 2.42
C SER A 53 -9.11 -7.09 2.64
N ASP A 54 -9.98 -6.20 2.16
CA ASP A 54 -9.85 -4.75 2.36
C ASP A 54 -9.65 -4.36 3.84
N VAL A 55 -10.32 -5.07 4.75
CA VAL A 55 -10.22 -4.81 6.18
C VAL A 55 -8.81 -5.10 6.69
N GLU A 56 -8.22 -6.24 6.28
CA GLU A 56 -6.88 -6.62 6.68
C GLU A 56 -5.82 -5.67 6.12
N VAL A 57 -5.96 -5.24 4.86
CA VAL A 57 -5.04 -4.27 4.23
C VAL A 57 -5.13 -2.92 4.95
N ARG A 58 -6.35 -2.48 5.31
CA ARG A 58 -6.55 -1.24 6.08
C ARG A 58 -5.95 -1.30 7.47
N GLN A 59 -6.04 -2.46 8.13
CA GLN A 59 -5.52 -2.66 9.47
C GLN A 59 -4.00 -2.87 9.51
N SER A 60 -3.35 -3.15 8.37
CA SER A 60 -1.90 -3.36 8.27
C SER A 60 -1.21 -2.20 7.55
N VAL A 61 -1.09 -2.27 6.22
CA VAL A 61 -0.30 -1.35 5.40
C VAL A 61 -0.85 0.08 5.46
N ALA A 62 -2.18 0.24 5.37
CA ALA A 62 -2.78 1.57 5.25
C ALA A 62 -2.56 2.45 6.49
N GLN A 63 -2.27 1.86 7.66
CA GLN A 63 -1.93 2.63 8.86
C GLN A 63 -0.67 3.48 8.68
N GLY A 64 0.27 3.05 7.84
CA GLY A 64 1.51 3.79 7.53
C GLY A 64 1.27 5.10 6.78
N ILE A 65 0.07 5.28 6.19
CA ILE A 65 -0.30 6.46 5.40
C ILE A 65 -0.66 7.66 6.30
N GLY A 66 -1.06 7.42 7.55
CA GLY A 66 -1.43 8.47 8.50
C GLY A 66 -2.69 9.23 8.07
N LYS A 67 -2.68 10.56 8.21
CA LYS A 67 -3.84 11.44 7.93
C LYS A 67 -3.97 11.89 6.47
N ARG A 68 -3.11 11.39 5.58
CA ARG A 68 -3.14 11.76 4.15
C ARG A 68 -4.47 11.31 3.54
N PRO A 69 -5.02 12.05 2.56
CA PRO A 69 -6.12 11.52 1.75
C PRO A 69 -5.69 10.19 1.14
N THR A 70 -6.48 9.14 1.37
CA THR A 70 -6.13 7.79 0.97
C THR A 70 -7.33 7.01 0.48
N HIS A 71 -7.11 6.15 -0.52
CA HIS A 71 -8.10 5.23 -1.01
C HIS A 71 -7.45 3.87 -1.28
N LEU A 72 -8.17 2.79 -0.97
CA LEU A 72 -7.75 1.42 -1.22
C LEU A 72 -8.58 0.89 -2.39
N LEU A 73 -7.91 0.40 -3.42
CA LEU A 73 -8.54 -0.23 -4.56
C LEU A 73 -8.12 -1.70 -4.65
N PRO A 74 -9.06 -2.65 -4.50
CA PRO A 74 -8.80 -4.03 -4.85
C PRO A 74 -8.68 -4.15 -6.37
N CYS A 75 -7.64 -4.83 -6.86
CA CYS A 75 -7.44 -5.02 -8.30
C CYS A 75 -6.78 -6.36 -8.63
N CYS A 76 -6.95 -6.79 -9.89
CA CYS A 76 -6.21 -7.91 -10.46
C CYS A 76 -5.46 -7.43 -11.71
N ALA A 77 -4.12 -7.39 -11.63
CA ALA A 77 -3.29 -6.96 -12.77
C ALA A 77 -3.38 -7.90 -13.99
N VAL A 78 -3.74 -9.18 -13.78
CA VAL A 78 -3.82 -10.17 -14.87
C VAL A 78 -5.09 -9.99 -15.70
N THR A 79 -6.23 -9.74 -15.06
CA THR A 79 -7.52 -9.54 -15.75
C THR A 79 -7.79 -8.07 -16.06
N GLY A 80 -7.16 -7.15 -15.32
CA GLY A 80 -7.42 -5.72 -15.37
C GLY A 80 -8.58 -5.26 -14.48
N ASP A 81 -9.20 -6.16 -13.73
CA ASP A 81 -10.34 -5.83 -12.86
C ASP A 81 -9.94 -4.81 -11.78
N GLY A 82 -10.80 -3.82 -11.56
CA GLY A 82 -10.62 -2.76 -10.56
C GLY A 82 -9.71 -1.60 -11.00
N LEU A 83 -9.07 -1.68 -12.19
CA LEU A 83 -8.21 -0.61 -12.71
C LEU A 83 -8.98 0.44 -13.53
N ASP A 84 -10.18 0.11 -14.00
CA ASP A 84 -11.08 0.99 -14.74
C ASP A 84 -11.44 2.26 -13.94
N GLN A 85 -11.53 2.13 -12.62
CA GLN A 85 -11.86 3.24 -11.71
C GLN A 85 -10.62 4.00 -11.21
N LEU A 86 -9.41 3.46 -11.40
CA LEU A 86 -8.17 3.98 -10.82
C LEU A 86 -7.95 5.46 -11.11
N PHE A 87 -8.04 5.86 -12.38
CA PHE A 87 -7.79 7.25 -12.77
C PHE A 87 -8.85 8.21 -12.24
N SER A 88 -10.11 7.76 -12.18
CA SER A 88 -11.21 8.54 -11.61
C SER A 88 -11.01 8.77 -10.12
N GLU A 89 -10.68 7.73 -9.36
CA GLU A 89 -10.42 7.82 -7.92
C GLU A 89 -9.16 8.64 -7.61
N MET A 90 -8.11 8.50 -8.42
CA MET A 90 -6.91 9.32 -8.32
C MET A 90 -7.22 10.81 -8.51
N HIS A 91 -8.03 11.13 -9.53
CA HIS A 91 -8.46 12.49 -9.76
C HIS A 91 -9.25 13.05 -8.56
N GLN A 92 -10.18 12.27 -8.00
CA GLN A 92 -10.93 12.69 -6.81
C GLN A 92 -10.02 12.93 -5.60
N LEU A 93 -9.06 12.05 -5.35
CA LEU A 93 -8.09 12.24 -4.25
C LEU A 93 -7.23 13.49 -4.41
N ILE A 94 -6.81 13.81 -5.63
CA ILE A 94 -6.07 15.06 -5.92
C ILE A 94 -6.94 16.27 -5.62
N LEU A 95 -8.22 16.26 -6.01
CA LEU A 95 -9.15 17.34 -5.70
C LEU A 95 -9.38 17.48 -4.19
N LEU A 96 -9.59 16.36 -3.48
CA LEU A 96 -9.75 16.35 -2.03
C LEU A 96 -8.51 16.92 -1.32
N ALA A 97 -7.32 16.49 -1.71
CA ALA A 97 -6.07 17.00 -1.16
C ALA A 97 -5.92 18.52 -1.35
N ARG A 98 -6.32 19.05 -2.51
CA ARG A 98 -6.30 20.50 -2.79
C ARG A 98 -7.34 21.29 -2.00
N CYS A 99 -8.49 20.70 -1.72
CA CYS A 99 -9.52 21.31 -0.89
C CYS A 99 -9.03 21.46 0.57
N VAL A 100 -8.35 20.43 1.11
CA VAL A 100 -7.75 20.48 2.46
C VAL A 100 -6.72 21.61 2.59
N ILE A 101 -5.99 21.94 1.52
CA ILE A 101 -5.01 23.04 1.51
C ILE A 101 -5.69 24.42 1.58
N SER A 102 -6.92 24.56 1.09
CA SER A 102 -7.60 25.87 0.99
C SER A 102 -8.19 26.38 2.31
N PHE A 103 -8.11 25.60 3.39
CA PHE A 103 -8.65 25.96 4.72
C PHE A 103 -7.58 26.29 5.78
N PHE A 104 -6.32 26.46 5.38
CA PHE A 104 -5.22 26.90 6.25
C PHE A 104 -4.60 28.21 5.77
#